data_AF-D3SP40-F1
#
_entry.id   AF-D3SP40-F1
#
_cell.length_a   1.000
_cell.length_b   1.000
_cell.length_c   1.000
_cell.angle_alpha   90.00
_cell.angle_beta   90.00
_cell.angle_gamma   90.00
#
_symmetry.space_group_name_H-M   'P 1'
#
loop_
_entity.id
_entity.type
_entity.pdbx_description
1 polymer ?
#
loop_
_entity_poly.entity_id
_entity_poly.type
_entity_poly.pdbx_seq_one_letter_code
_entity_poly.pdbx_strand_id
1 'polypeptide(L)'
;MIKEYHRRIKKFHRAWIGFVSIVFLGSLPTYPFFRLPLHPNTKWGLTFLVVVLFFITFVAAVWIKGRVFPVEHQQDPLWNYTATRRYFWLFSLVSLPFFFSFLFYLIFPSLTLLTVGYILTIFGLIFLRPKEEDVL
;
A
#
# COMPACT_ATOMS: atom_id res chain seq x y z
N MET A 1 23.95 3.45 14.94
CA MET A 1 23.46 2.87 13.67
C MET A 1 21.94 2.69 13.63
N ILE A 2 21.32 2.08 14.63
CA ILE A 2 19.87 1.80 14.67
C ILE A 2 19.00 3.08 14.56
N LYS A 3 19.36 4.16 15.26
CA LYS A 3 18.64 5.46 15.12
C LYS A 3 18.66 6.01 13.69
N GLU A 4 19.78 5.85 12.99
CA GLU A 4 19.93 6.31 11.61
C GLU A 4 19.09 5.45 10.65
N TYR A 5 19.02 4.14 10.89
CA TYR A 5 18.12 3.24 10.18
C TYR A 5 16.65 3.64 10.37
N HIS A 6 16.22 3.92 11.60
CA HIS A 6 14.84 4.37 11.88
C HIS A 6 14.47 5.65 11.13
N ARG A 7 15.43 6.58 10.97
CA ARG A 7 15.24 7.77 10.15
C ARG A 7 15.05 7.40 8.67
N ARG A 8 15.85 6.47 8.15
CA ARG A 8 15.76 6.00 6.75
C ARG A 8 14.47 5.25 6.46
N ILE A 9 14.02 4.36 7.35
CA ILE A 9 12.78 3.61 7.13
C ILE A 9 11.55 4.51 7.22
N LYS A 10 11.54 5.52 8.10
CA LYS A 10 10.48 6.55 8.14
C LYS A 10 10.46 7.36 6.84
N LYS A 11 11.62 7.71 6.26
CA LYS A 11 11.70 8.34 4.93
C LYS A 11 11.19 7.43 3.82
N PHE A 12 11.55 6.14 3.84
CA PHE A 12 11.07 5.15 2.87
C PHE A 12 9.54 4.99 2.93
N HIS A 13 8.97 4.89 4.13
CA HIS A 13 7.52 4.85 4.32
C HIS A 13 6.82 6.10 3.76
N ARG A 14 7.34 7.30 4.04
CA ARG A 14 6.82 8.56 3.45
C ARG A 14 6.97 8.59 1.93
N ALA A 15 8.08 8.09 1.39
CA ALA A 15 8.30 7.99 -0.04
C ALA A 15 7.29 7.02 -0.69
N TRP A 16 6.93 5.93 -0.01
CA TRP A 16 5.91 5.00 -0.50
C TRP A 16 4.52 5.63 -0.54
N ILE A 17 4.12 6.35 0.52
CA ILE A 17 2.89 7.14 0.53
C ILE A 17 2.91 8.18 -0.59
N GLY A 18 4.03 8.88 -0.75
CA GLY A 18 4.23 9.85 -1.82
C GLY A 18 4.09 9.22 -3.21
N PHE A 19 4.69 8.05 -3.43
CA PHE A 19 4.57 7.30 -4.68
C PHE A 19 3.10 6.96 -4.99
N VAL A 20 2.38 6.36 -4.04
CA VAL A 20 0.94 6.04 -4.21
C VAL A 20 0.13 7.31 -4.49
N SER A 21 0.43 8.40 -3.80
CA SER A 21 -0.24 9.70 -3.98
C SER A 21 0.04 10.32 -5.34
N ILE A 22 1.29 10.26 -5.83
CA ILE A 22 1.69 10.77 -7.14
C ILE A 22 1.00 9.96 -8.24
N VAL A 23 0.94 8.63 -8.13
CA VAL A 23 0.24 7.77 -9.09
C VAL A 23 -1.25 8.11 -9.11
N PHE A 24 -1.88 8.29 -7.94
CA PHE A 24 -3.28 8.70 -7.85
C PHE A 24 -3.51 10.07 -8.52
N LEU A 25 -2.73 11.09 -8.15
CA LEU A 25 -2.87 12.43 -8.73
C LEU A 25 -2.57 12.45 -10.23
N GLY A 26 -1.57 11.71 -10.68
CA GLY A 26 -1.21 11.57 -12.11
C GLY A 26 -2.27 10.85 -12.93
N SER A 27 -3.14 10.07 -12.29
CA SER A 27 -4.27 9.42 -12.96
C SER A 27 -5.52 10.32 -13.09
N LEU A 28 -5.66 11.37 -12.29
CA LEU A 28 -6.82 12.27 -12.39
C LEU A 28 -6.93 12.99 -13.76
N PRO A 29 -5.83 13.52 -14.35
CA PRO A 29 -5.87 14.15 -15.67
C PRO A 29 -6.27 13.21 -16.80
N THR A 30 -6.13 11.89 -16.63
CA THR A 30 -6.51 10.93 -17.69
C THR A 30 -8.03 10.68 -17.73
N TYR A 31 -8.76 11.07 -16.69
CA TYR A 31 -10.20 10.85 -16.56
C TYR A 31 -11.03 11.38 -17.75
N PRO A 32 -10.79 12.61 -18.27
CA PRO A 32 -11.61 13.15 -19.35
C PRO A 32 -11.45 12.41 -20.68
N PHE A 33 -10.31 11.74 -20.89
CA PHE A 33 -9.93 11.10 -22.16
C PHE A 33 -10.54 9.71 -22.34
N PHE A 34 -10.89 9.04 -21.23
CA PHE A 34 -11.57 7.76 -21.26
C PHE A 34 -12.99 7.99 -20.74
N ARG A 35 -14.02 7.68 -21.55
CA ARG A 35 -15.43 7.84 -21.14
C ARG A 35 -16.25 6.60 -21.46
N LEU A 36 -15.72 5.43 -21.14
CA LEU A 36 -16.48 4.18 -21.24
C LEU A 36 -17.44 4.10 -20.03
N PRO A 37 -18.76 4.25 -20.23
CA PRO A 37 -19.71 4.21 -19.12
C PRO A 37 -19.81 2.79 -18.58
N LEU A 38 -19.37 2.58 -17.35
CA LEU A 38 -19.66 1.34 -16.61
C LEU A 38 -21.10 1.36 -16.10
N HIS A 39 -21.80 0.23 -16.26
CA HIS A 39 -23.10 0.01 -15.64
C HIS A 39 -23.00 0.15 -14.10
N PRO A 40 -23.95 0.81 -13.42
CA PRO A 40 -23.89 1.06 -11.99
C PRO A 40 -23.66 -0.21 -11.14
N ASN A 41 -24.32 -1.33 -11.49
CA ASN A 41 -24.14 -2.60 -10.76
C ASN A 41 -22.70 -3.11 -10.84
N THR A 42 -22.03 -2.95 -11.99
CA THR A 42 -20.63 -3.33 -12.18
C THR A 42 -19.71 -2.43 -11.36
N LYS A 43 -19.99 -1.12 -11.28
CA LYS A 43 -19.23 -0.19 -10.42
C LYS A 43 -19.32 -0.60 -8.95
N TRP A 44 -20.51 -0.94 -8.47
CA TRP A 44 -20.72 -1.41 -7.10
C TRP A 44 -20.01 -2.74 -6.83
N GLY A 45 -20.14 -3.71 -7.73
CA GLY A 45 -19.48 -5.01 -7.60
C GLY A 45 -17.95 -4.89 -7.54
N LEU A 46 -17.35 -4.07 -8.41
CA LEU A 46 -15.91 -3.82 -8.39
C LEU A 46 -15.46 -3.08 -7.12
N THR A 47 -16.25 -2.10 -6.66
CA THR A 47 -15.94 -1.37 -5.42
C THR A 47 -16.00 -2.29 -4.21
N PHE A 48 -17.01 -3.16 -4.13
CA PHE A 48 -17.12 -4.17 -3.10
C PHE A 48 -15.93 -5.14 -3.12
N LEU A 49 -15.52 -5.59 -4.32
CA LEU A 49 -14.33 -6.45 -4.48
C LEU A 49 -13.07 -5.76 -3.95
N VAL A 50 -12.86 -4.48 -4.26
CA VAL A 50 -11.71 -3.70 -3.75
C VAL A 50 -11.72 -3.60 -2.22
N VAL A 51 -12.90 -3.41 -1.61
CA VAL A 51 -13.04 -3.39 -0.15
C VAL A 51 -12.69 -4.75 0.45
N VAL A 52 -13.21 -5.85 -0.11
CA VAL A 52 -12.89 -7.22 0.34
C VAL A 52 -11.40 -7.51 0.18
N LEU A 53 -10.80 -7.14 -0.96
CA LEU A 53 -9.38 -7.27 -1.21
C LEU A 53 -8.54 -6.49 -0.19
N PHE A 54 -8.98 -5.29 0.21
CA PHE A 54 -8.34 -4.54 1.28
C PHE A 54 -8.39 -5.31 2.60
N PHE A 55 -9.56 -5.82 3.01
CA PHE A 55 -9.65 -6.58 4.26
C PHE A 55 -8.73 -7.81 4.26
N ILE A 56 -8.71 -8.57 3.17
CA ILE A 56 -7.84 -9.76 3.03
C ILE A 56 -6.37 -9.36 3.14
N THR A 57 -5.94 -8.37 2.35
CA THR A 57 -4.53 -7.95 2.30
C THR A 57 -4.09 -7.25 3.58
N PHE A 58 -4.96 -6.48 4.22
CA PHE A 58 -4.71 -5.83 5.49
C PHE A 58 -4.53 -6.85 6.63
N VAL A 59 -5.46 -7.81 6.78
CA VAL A 59 -5.35 -8.87 7.78
C VAL A 59 -4.08 -9.69 7.57
N ALA A 60 -3.79 -10.07 6.33
CA ALA A 60 -2.55 -10.78 5.99
C ALA A 60 -1.31 -9.95 6.36
N ALA A 61 -1.29 -8.66 6.06
CA ALA A 61 -0.15 -7.79 6.35
C ALA A 61 0.08 -7.61 7.86
N VAL A 62 -0.99 -7.44 8.65
CA VAL A 62 -0.89 -7.36 10.12
C VAL A 62 -0.37 -8.67 10.70
N TRP A 63 -0.89 -9.81 10.22
CA TRP A 63 -0.45 -11.12 10.66
C TRP A 63 1.02 -11.39 10.32
N ILE A 64 1.43 -11.08 9.09
CA ILE A 64 2.84 -11.20 8.64
C ILE A 64 3.74 -10.28 9.47
N LYS A 65 3.33 -9.02 9.72
CA LYS A 65 4.12 -8.09 10.52
C LYS A 65 4.43 -8.67 11.90
N GLY A 66 3.45 -9.28 12.56
CA GLY A 66 3.63 -9.92 13.87
C GLY A 66 4.53 -11.16 13.87
N ARG A 67 4.78 -11.78 12.72
CA ARG A 67 5.66 -12.96 12.58
C ARG A 67 7.08 -12.61 12.13
N VAL A 68 7.22 -11.51 11.41
CA VAL A 68 8.42 -11.14 10.67
C VAL A 68 9.21 -10.03 11.39
N PHE A 69 8.66 -9.45 12.45
CA PHE A 69 9.33 -8.51 13.33
C PHE A 69 9.22 -8.99 14.79
N PRO A 70 10.20 -8.70 15.65
CA PRO A 70 11.37 -7.85 15.42
C PRO A 70 12.49 -8.52 14.60
N VAL A 71 13.36 -7.71 14.00
CA VAL A 71 14.61 -8.17 13.35
C VAL A 71 15.76 -7.97 14.33
N GLU A 72 16.48 -9.04 14.69
CA GLU A 72 17.61 -8.99 15.61
C GLU A 72 18.91 -8.55 14.92
N HIS A 73 19.49 -7.44 15.35
CA HIS A 73 20.71 -6.89 14.75
C HIS A 73 21.98 -7.71 15.01
N GLN A 74 21.99 -8.54 16.06
CA GLN A 74 23.17 -9.31 16.49
C GLN A 74 23.36 -10.59 15.67
N GLN A 75 22.28 -11.17 15.15
CA GLN A 75 22.31 -12.44 14.44
C GLN A 75 22.56 -12.28 12.93
N ASP A 76 22.12 -11.16 12.35
CA ASP A 76 22.19 -10.93 10.90
C ASP A 76 23.13 -9.76 10.55
N PRO A 77 24.29 -10.00 9.91
CA PRO A 77 25.19 -8.93 9.48
C PRO A 77 24.55 -7.98 8.45
N LEU A 78 23.49 -8.41 7.75
CA LEU A 78 22.72 -7.64 6.78
C LEU A 78 21.32 -7.26 7.30
N TRP A 79 21.11 -7.18 8.62
CA TRP A 79 19.82 -6.88 9.26
C TRP A 79 19.09 -5.67 8.66
N ASN A 80 19.82 -4.62 8.27
CA ASN A 80 19.28 -3.41 7.62
C ASN A 80 18.56 -3.73 6.31
N TYR A 81 19.16 -4.58 5.48
CA TYR A 81 18.61 -5.00 4.21
C TYR A 81 17.40 -5.91 4.43
N THR A 82 17.53 -6.89 5.34
CA THR A 82 16.46 -7.82 5.71
C THR A 82 15.21 -7.08 6.19
N ALA A 83 15.35 -6.13 7.12
CA ALA A 83 14.25 -5.32 7.63
C ALA A 83 13.59 -4.47 6.53
N THR A 84 14.39 -3.81 5.69
CA THR A 84 13.88 -2.97 4.59
C THR A 84 13.11 -3.80 3.56
N ARG A 85 13.62 -4.98 3.21
CA ARG A 85 12.94 -5.93 2.32
C ARG A 85 11.59 -6.37 2.91
N ARG A 86 11.53 -6.69 4.21
CA ARG A 86 10.29 -7.07 4.91
C ARG A 86 9.25 -5.94 4.84
N TYR A 87 9.66 -4.69 5.09
CA TYR A 87 8.78 -3.52 4.94
C TYR A 87 8.32 -3.28 3.51
N PHE A 88 9.20 -3.41 2.52
CA PHE A 88 8.85 -3.27 1.11
C PHE A 88 7.70 -4.21 0.72
N TRP A 89 7.79 -5.48 1.13
CA TRP A 89 6.74 -6.46 0.84
C TRP A 89 5.44 -6.17 1.59
N LEU A 90 5.50 -5.74 2.86
CA LEU A 90 4.31 -5.34 3.60
C LEU A 90 3.59 -4.14 2.98
N PHE A 91 4.35 -3.12 2.57
CA PHE A 91 3.78 -1.94 1.92
C PHE A 91 3.20 -2.28 0.55
N SER A 92 3.87 -3.15 -0.20
CA SER A 92 3.37 -3.66 -1.49
C SER A 92 2.05 -4.42 -1.31
N LEU A 93 1.97 -5.31 -0.32
CA LEU A 93 0.78 -6.12 -0.04
C LEU A 93 -0.44 -5.24 0.28
N VAL A 94 -0.28 -4.24 1.15
CA VAL A 94 -1.35 -3.29 1.49
C VAL A 94 -1.67 -2.29 0.36
N SER A 95 -0.78 -2.15 -0.62
CA SER A 95 -1.02 -1.31 -1.80
C SER A 95 -1.79 -2.01 -2.91
N LEU A 96 -2.07 -3.31 -2.78
CA LEU A 96 -2.83 -4.08 -3.79
C LEU A 96 -4.24 -3.53 -4.09
N PRO A 97 -5.03 -3.04 -3.12
CA PRO A 97 -6.35 -2.47 -3.41
C PRO A 97 -6.28 -1.25 -4.34
N PHE A 98 -5.33 -0.34 -4.10
CA PHE A 98 -5.07 0.77 -5.01
C PHE A 98 -4.54 0.30 -6.36
N PHE A 99 -3.57 -0.62 -6.38
CA PHE A 99 -3.02 -1.16 -7.63
C PHE A 99 -4.11 -1.79 -8.52
N PHE A 100 -4.99 -2.61 -7.92
CA PHE A 100 -6.12 -3.20 -8.62
C PHE A 100 -7.09 -2.13 -9.14
N SER A 101 -7.44 -1.17 -8.29
CA SER A 101 -8.32 -0.05 -8.67
C SER A 101 -7.73 0.78 -9.81
N PHE A 102 -6.42 0.99 -9.81
CA PHE A 102 -5.68 1.69 -10.86
C PHE A 102 -5.69 0.91 -12.18
N LEU A 103 -5.43 -0.39 -12.16
CA LEU A 103 -5.51 -1.22 -13.38
C LEU A 103 -6.91 -1.17 -14.00
N PHE A 104 -7.95 -1.28 -13.17
CA PHE A 104 -9.32 -1.15 -13.65
C PHE A 104 -9.61 0.25 -14.17
N TYR A 105 -9.09 1.29 -13.53
CA TYR A 105 -9.24 2.68 -13.97
C TYR A 105 -8.65 2.93 -15.37
N LEU A 106 -7.54 2.27 -15.73
CA LEU A 106 -6.94 2.38 -17.07
C LEU A 106 -7.87 1.85 -18.17
N ILE A 107 -8.72 0.87 -17.87
CA ILE A 107 -9.65 0.25 -18.83
C ILE A 107 -11.01 0.95 -18.75
N PHE A 108 -11.49 1.14 -17.52
CA PHE A 108 -12.78 1.69 -17.17
C PHE A 108 -12.60 2.86 -16.18
N PRO A 109 -12.72 4.10 -16.65
CA PRO A 109 -12.39 5.30 -15.88
C PRO A 109 -13.45 5.57 -14.80
N SER A 110 -13.33 4.87 -13.68
CA SER A 110 -14.19 5.04 -12.51
C SER A 110 -13.42 5.75 -11.39
N LEU A 111 -13.66 7.06 -11.25
CA LEU A 111 -13.07 7.85 -10.16
C LEU A 111 -13.43 7.31 -8.78
N THR A 112 -14.67 6.81 -8.62
CA THR A 112 -15.12 6.22 -7.36
C THR A 112 -14.26 5.02 -6.98
N LEU A 113 -14.02 4.10 -7.93
CA LEU A 113 -13.22 2.90 -7.68
C LEU A 113 -11.78 3.28 -7.32
N LEU A 114 -11.17 4.15 -8.13
CA LEU A 114 -9.82 4.65 -7.93
C LEU A 114 -9.64 5.33 -6.56
N THR A 115 -10.59 6.19 -6.17
CA THR A 115 -10.57 6.92 -4.90
C THR A 115 -10.72 5.99 -3.71
N VAL A 116 -11.62 5.00 -3.79
CA VAL A 116 -11.80 4.01 -2.73
C VAL A 116 -10.52 3.19 -2.54
N GLY A 117 -9.94 2.67 -3.63
CA GLY A 117 -8.67 1.93 -3.56
C GLY A 117 -7.55 2.76 -2.94
N TYR A 118 -7.44 4.02 -3.32
CA TYR A 118 -6.45 4.96 -2.77
C TYR A 118 -6.63 5.16 -1.26
N ILE A 119 -7.83 5.51 -0.80
CA ILE A 119 -8.11 5.78 0.62
C ILE A 119 -7.80 4.55 1.47
N LEU A 120 -8.23 3.36 1.03
CA LEU A 120 -7.99 2.11 1.74
C LEU A 120 -6.50 1.79 1.85
N THR A 121 -5.75 1.94 0.75
CA THR A 121 -4.29 1.74 0.77
C THR A 121 -3.59 2.75 1.69
N ILE A 122 -3.95 4.03 1.65
CA ILE A 122 -3.36 5.03 2.55
C ILE A 122 -3.64 4.69 4.02
N PHE A 123 -4.87 4.28 4.33
CA PHE A 123 -5.25 3.85 5.68
C PHE A 123 -4.40 2.65 6.14
N GLY A 124 -4.26 1.61 5.30
CA GLY A 124 -3.44 0.45 5.61
C GLY A 124 -1.95 0.81 5.81
N LEU A 125 -1.42 1.72 5.00
CA LEU A 125 -0.03 2.18 5.13
C LEU A 125 0.19 2.92 6.46
N ILE A 126 -0.74 3.81 6.84
CA ILE A 126 -0.66 4.53 8.12
C ILE A 126 -0.63 3.55 9.30
N PHE A 127 -1.44 2.48 9.24
CA PHE A 127 -1.48 1.46 10.28
C PHE A 127 -0.16 0.65 10.37
N LEU A 128 0.43 0.33 9.22
CA LEU A 128 1.69 -0.43 9.14
C LEU A 128 2.95 0.44 9.25
N ARG A 129 2.84 1.65 9.81
CA ARG A 129 3.98 2.55 10.02
C ARG A 129 5.13 1.82 10.74
N PRO A 130 6.39 2.04 10.32
CA PRO A 130 7.56 1.50 11.01
C PRO A 130 7.64 1.99 12.46
N LYS A 131 7.81 1.06 13.41
CA LYS A 131 8.00 1.35 14.84
C LYS A 131 9.44 1.12 15.25
N GLU A 132 9.83 1.68 16.38
CA GLU A 132 11.18 1.53 16.94
C GLU A 132 11.42 0.13 17.51
N GLU A 133 10.33 -0.52 17.90
CA GLU A 133 10.25 -1.89 18.41
C GLU A 133 10.56 -2.95 17.35
N ASP A 134 10.45 -2.58 16.05
CA ASP A 134 10.53 -3.53 14.95
C ASP A 134 12.00 -3.97 14.68
N VAL A 135 13.01 -3.32 15.26
CA VAL A 135 14.42 -3.73 15.19
C VAL A 135 15.03 -3.69 16.59
N LEU A 136 15.50 -4.86 17.05
CA LEU A 136 16.10 -5.05 18.38
C LEU A 136 17.59 -5.31 18.27
#